data_AF-A0A6M7WPT1-F1
#
_entry.id   AF-A0A6M7WPT1-F1
#
_cell.length_a   1.000
_cell.length_b   1.000
_cell.length_c   1.000
_cell.angle_alpha   90.00
_cell.angle_beta   90.00
_cell.angle_gamma   90.00
#
_symmetry.space_group_name_H-M   'P 1'
#
loop_
_entity.id
_entity.type
_entity.pdbx_description
1 polymer ?
#
loop_
_entity_poly.entity_id
_entity_poly.type
_entity_poly.pdbx_seq_one_letter_code
_entity_poly.pdbx_strand_id
1 'polypeptide(L)'
;MTGEAFYLLAGVWALGILAVFILAIRLSYRIEARSPDLTNRSGFRRKAMMFHTITNMKVARDEETQAMRRRMNWLLLVALAGFAIMGAGLHMVRAGG
;
A
#
# COMPACT_ATOMS: atom_id res chain seq x y z
N MET A 1 8.64 30.67 11.96
CA MET A 1 7.31 30.25 11.47
C MET A 1 7.35 29.20 10.35
N THR A 2 8.44 29.07 9.57
CA THR A 2 8.51 28.11 8.44
C THR A 2 8.64 26.64 8.86
N GLY A 3 9.35 26.34 9.95
CA GLY A 3 9.56 24.96 10.42
C GLY A 3 8.29 24.27 10.95
N GLU A 4 7.45 24.99 11.70
CA GLU A 4 6.22 24.44 12.28
C GLU A 4 5.22 24.02 11.19
N ALA A 5 5.01 24.88 10.18
CA ALA A 5 4.15 24.56 9.04
C ALA A 5 4.66 23.33 8.26
N PHE A 6 5.99 23.20 8.11
CA PHE A 6 6.59 22.02 7.47
C PHE A 6 6.32 20.73 8.27
N TYR A 7 6.49 20.74 9.60
CA TYR A 7 6.21 19.57 10.43
C TYR A 7 4.74 19.17 10.40
N LEU A 8 3.82 20.15 10.41
CA LEU A 8 2.39 19.87 10.28
C LEU A 8 2.07 19.24 8.91
N LEU A 9 2.59 19.80 7.82
CA LEU A 9 2.41 19.25 6.48
C LEU A 9 2.99 17.83 6.37
N ALA A 10 4.18 17.59 6.91
CA ALA A 10 4.80 16.27 6.92
C ALA A 10 3.98 15.25 7.75
N GLY A 11 3.43 15.68 8.89
CA GLY A 11 2.55 14.85 9.71
C GLY A 11 1.26 14.47 8.98
N VAL A 12 0.58 15.44 8.36
CA VAL A 12 -0.62 15.20 7.56
C VAL A 12 -0.32 14.29 6.37
N TRP A 13 0.82 14.51 5.71
CA TRP A 13 1.29 13.66 4.61
C TRP A 13 1.49 12.20 5.06
N ALA A 14 2.20 11.99 6.19
CA ALA A 14 2.44 10.67 6.74
C ALA A 14 1.13 9.94 7.08
N LEU A 15 0.17 10.64 7.70
CA LEU A 15 -1.16 10.09 7.99
C LEU A 15 -1.92 9.72 6.70
N GLY A 16 -1.83 10.55 5.66
CA GLY A 16 -2.43 10.26 4.36
C GLY A 16 -1.87 8.99 3.71
N ILE A 17 -0.55 8.85 3.68
CA ILE A 17 0.11 7.65 3.13
C ILE A 17 -0.21 6.41 3.96
N LEU A 18 -0.24 6.53 5.30
CA LEU A 18 -0.65 5.45 6.18
C LEU A 18 -2.09 4.99 5.90
N ALA A 19 -3.03 5.92 5.74
CA ALA A 19 -4.41 5.60 5.40
C ALA A 19 -4.52 4.86 4.05
N VAL A 20 -3.80 5.33 3.02
CA VAL A 20 -3.73 4.65 1.71
C VAL A 20 -3.20 3.22 1.85
N PHE A 21 -2.14 3.04 2.66
CA PHE A 21 -1.55 1.72 2.88
C PHE A 21 -2.49 0.78 3.63
N ILE A 22 -3.21 1.27 4.64
CA ILE A 22 -4.25 0.51 5.34
C ILE A 22 -5.35 0.06 4.38
N LEU A 23 -5.79 0.93 3.45
CA LEU A 23 -6.79 0.56 2.44
C LEU A 23 -6.29 -0.56 1.50
N ALA A 24 -5.02 -0.51 1.10
CA ALA A 24 -4.41 -1.58 0.30
C ALA A 24 -4.41 -2.92 1.06
N ILE A 25 -4.03 -2.90 2.35
CA ILE A 25 -4.06 -4.09 3.22
C ILE A 25 -5.48 -4.66 3.33
N ARG A 26 -6.49 -3.80 3.54
CA ARG A 26 -7.89 -4.24 3.64
C ARG A 26 -8.38 -4.89 2.35
N LEU A 27 -7.97 -4.38 1.19
CA LEU A 27 -8.28 -5.01 -0.11
C LEU A 27 -7.58 -6.35 -0.26
N SER A 28 -6.32 -6.47 0.18
CA SER A 28 -5.60 -7.75 0.19
C SER A 28 -6.38 -8.83 0.94
N TYR A 29 -6.91 -8.52 2.13
CA TYR A 29 -7.72 -9.48 2.90
C TYR A 29 -9.05 -9.84 2.23
N ARG A 30 -9.70 -8.89 1.53
CA ARG A 30 -10.92 -9.19 0.76
C ARG A 30 -10.65 -10.12 -0.42
N ILE A 31 -9.53 -9.94 -1.11
CA ILE A 31 -9.11 -10.80 -2.22
C ILE A 31 -8.80 -12.22 -1.72
N GLU A 32 -8.13 -12.31 -0.58
CA GLU A 32 -7.83 -13.59 0.08
C GLU A 32 -9.09 -14.36 0.45
N ALA A 33 -10.07 -13.70 1.07
CA ALA A 33 -11.35 -14.32 1.44
C ALA A 33 -12.12 -14.90 0.23
N ARG A 34 -11.86 -14.37 -0.97
CA ARG A 34 -12.47 -14.82 -2.24
C ARG A 34 -11.61 -15.82 -3.01
N SER A 35 -10.37 -16.03 -2.61
CA SER A 35 -9.42 -16.86 -3.33
C SER A 35 -9.18 -18.16 -2.56
N PRO A 36 -9.86 -19.27 -2.91
CA PRO A 36 -9.80 -20.53 -2.15
C PRO A 36 -8.40 -21.14 -2.08
N ASP A 37 -7.54 -20.83 -3.06
CA ASP A 37 -6.13 -21.27 -3.10
C ASP A 37 -5.19 -20.39 -2.25
N LEU A 38 -5.67 -19.22 -1.82
CA LEU A 38 -5.05 -18.35 -0.83
C LEU A 38 -5.57 -18.63 0.58
N THR A 39 -6.78 -19.19 0.72
CA THR A 39 -7.37 -19.55 2.01
C THR A 39 -6.46 -20.52 2.76
N ASN A 40 -5.94 -20.06 3.88
CA ASN A 40 -5.04 -20.81 4.72
C ASN A 40 -5.75 -22.01 5.38
N ARG A 41 -5.52 -23.22 4.87
CA ARG A 41 -6.06 -24.47 5.44
C ARG A 41 -5.25 -25.03 6.61
N SER A 42 -4.05 -24.52 6.88
CA SER A 42 -3.13 -25.08 7.89
C SER A 42 -3.17 -24.37 9.25
N GLY A 43 -4.01 -23.33 9.42
CA GLY A 43 -4.11 -22.58 10.67
C GLY A 43 -2.93 -21.65 10.99
N PHE A 44 -1.82 -21.72 10.24
CA PHE A 44 -0.64 -20.87 10.43
C PHE A 44 -0.74 -19.55 9.68
N ARG A 45 -0.78 -18.42 10.40
CA ARG A 45 -0.87 -17.07 9.80
C ARG A 45 0.35 -16.81 8.89
N ARG A 46 0.22 -17.03 7.57
CA ARG A 46 1.27 -16.68 6.60
C ARG A 46 1.43 -15.17 6.57
N LYS A 47 2.42 -14.67 7.31
CA LYS A 47 2.85 -13.27 7.23
C LYS A 47 3.29 -13.00 5.77
N ALA A 48 2.76 -11.93 5.19
CA ALA A 48 2.98 -11.43 3.82
C ALA A 48 2.18 -12.07 2.66
N MET A 49 0.85 -12.20 2.80
CA MET A 49 -0.04 -12.55 1.67
C MET A 49 -0.21 -11.44 0.62
N MET A 50 0.10 -10.19 0.95
CA MET A 50 0.15 -9.08 -0.01
C MET A 50 1.08 -9.40 -1.19
N PHE A 51 2.21 -10.08 -0.94
CA PHE A 51 3.15 -10.46 -1.99
C PHE A 51 2.49 -11.35 -3.05
N HIS A 52 1.70 -12.34 -2.62
CA HIS A 52 0.98 -13.25 -3.52
C HIS A 52 -0.09 -12.52 -4.32
N THR A 53 -0.79 -11.58 -3.69
CA THR A 53 -1.80 -10.75 -4.35
C THR A 53 -1.17 -9.80 -5.38
N ILE A 54 0.00 -9.23 -5.08
CA ILE A 54 0.76 -8.36 -6.00
C ILE A 54 1.24 -9.18 -7.21
N THR A 55 1.92 -10.31 -6.96
CA THR A 55 2.51 -11.19 -7.99
C THR A 55 1.50 -12.10 -8.71
N ASN A 56 0.20 -11.96 -8.41
CA ASN A 56 -0.88 -12.78 -8.97
C ASN A 56 -0.74 -14.29 -8.72
N MET A 57 -0.06 -14.68 -7.66
CA MET A 57 0.11 -16.07 -7.30
C MET A 57 -1.10 -16.57 -6.52
N LYS A 58 -1.80 -17.58 -7.04
CA LYS A 58 -2.95 -18.25 -6.38
C LYS A 58 -4.17 -17.33 -6.11
N VAL A 59 -4.26 -16.21 -6.81
CA VAL A 59 -5.41 -15.31 -6.78
C VAL A 59 -6.49 -15.84 -7.70
N ALA A 60 -7.76 -15.78 -7.26
CA ALA A 60 -8.88 -16.13 -8.11
C ALA A 60 -8.89 -15.27 -9.40
N ARG A 61 -9.24 -15.90 -10.52
CA ARG A 61 -9.21 -15.28 -11.86
C ARG A 61 -10.55 -14.67 -12.28
N ASP A 62 -11.52 -14.59 -11.38
CA ASP A 62 -12.77 -13.88 -11.65
C ASP A 62 -12.50 -12.38 -11.85
N GLU A 63 -13.31 -11.75 -12.71
CA GLU A 63 -13.12 -10.34 -13.09
C GLU A 63 -13.18 -9.40 -11.89
N GLU A 64 -14.03 -9.71 -10.91
CA GLU A 64 -14.22 -8.90 -9.71
C GLU A 64 -12.98 -8.96 -8.80
N THR A 65 -12.41 -10.15 -8.54
CA THR A 65 -11.16 -10.29 -7.79
C THR A 65 -9.98 -9.62 -8.50
N GLN A 66 -9.90 -9.71 -9.83
CA GLN A 66 -8.84 -9.02 -10.58
C GLN A 66 -9.02 -7.50 -10.58
N ALA A 67 -10.26 -6.98 -10.60
CA ALA A 67 -10.52 -5.55 -10.45
C ALA A 67 -10.09 -5.04 -9.05
N MET A 68 -10.39 -5.81 -7.99
CA MET A 68 -9.93 -5.50 -6.64
C MET A 68 -8.41 -5.52 -6.53
N ARG A 69 -7.74 -6.47 -7.18
CA ARG A 69 -6.28 -6.54 -7.25
C ARG A 69 -5.68 -5.32 -7.95
N ARG A 70 -6.24 -4.90 -9.09
CA ARG A 70 -5.79 -3.68 -9.79
C ARG A 70 -5.93 -2.45 -8.89
N ARG A 71 -7.05 -2.34 -8.17
CA ARG A 71 -7.27 -1.25 -7.20
C ARG A 71 -6.28 -1.28 -6.04
N MET A 72 -5.98 -2.47 -5.52
CA MET A 72 -4.98 -2.64 -4.46
C MET A 72 -3.59 -2.22 -4.96
N ASN A 73 -3.17 -2.70 -6.14
CA ASN A 73 -1.88 -2.33 -6.73
C ASN A 73 -1.78 -0.83 -6.99
N TRP A 74 -2.87 -0.18 -7.42
CA TRP A 74 -2.90 1.27 -7.58
C TRP A 74 -2.65 2.00 -6.26
N LEU A 75 -3.29 1.58 -5.16
CA LEU A 75 -3.03 2.16 -3.83
C LEU A 75 -1.59 1.96 -3.37
N LEU A 76 -0.99 0.80 -3.66
CA LEU A 76 0.42 0.54 -3.36
C LEU A 76 1.35 1.45 -4.19
N LEU A 77 1.04 1.69 -5.46
CA LEU A 77 1.77 2.64 -6.29
C LEU A 77 1.65 4.08 -5.77
N VAL A 78 0.46 4.49 -5.33
CA VAL A 78 0.26 5.80 -4.69
C VAL A 78 1.10 5.92 -3.42
N ALA A 79 1.12 4.90 -2.57
CA ALA A 79 1.94 4.90 -1.36
C ALA A 79 3.44 5.01 -1.71
N LEU A 80 3.91 4.24 -2.70
CA LEU A 80 5.30 4.29 -3.18
C LEU A 80 5.66 5.67 -3.73
N ALA A 81 4.81 6.25 -4.58
CA ALA A 81 4.98 7.60 -5.11
C ALA A 81 5.02 8.64 -3.99
N GLY A 82 4.18 8.47 -2.96
CA GLY A 82 4.16 9.34 -1.79
C GLY A 82 5.49 9.37 -1.03
N PHE A 83 6.12 8.21 -0.85
CA PHE A 83 7.47 8.13 -0.27
C PHE A 83 8.53 8.72 -1.20
N ALA A 84 8.45 8.46 -2.51
CA ALA A 84 9.40 8.99 -3.47
C ALA A 84 9.37 10.54 -3.54
N ILE A 85 8.17 11.14 -3.54
CA ILE A 85 7.99 12.60 -3.51
C ILE A 85 8.61 13.19 -2.24
N MET A 86 8.32 12.60 -1.08
CA MET A 86 8.91 13.07 0.19
C MET A 86 10.44 12.95 0.18
N GLY A 87 10.97 11.82 -0.29
CA GLY A 87 12.42 11.62 -0.40
C GLY A 87 13.10 12.61 -1.34
N ALA A 88 12.50 12.88 -2.50
CA ALA A 88 12.99 13.88 -3.45
C ALA A 88 12.95 15.29 -2.85
N GLY A 89 11.86 15.66 -2.17
CA GLY A 89 11.74 16.95 -1.48
C GLY A 89 12.81 17.14 -0.42
N LEU A 90 13.06 16.13 0.42
CA LEU A 90 14.13 16.16 1.42
C LEU A 90 15.52 16.27 0.80
N HIS A 91 15.78 15.56 -0.31
CA HIS A 91 17.05 15.65 -1.03
C HIS A 91 17.27 17.05 -1.60
N MET A 92 16.25 17.66 -2.20
CA MET A 92 16.33 19.02 -2.74
C MET A 92 16.59 20.06 -1.65
N VAL A 93 15.91 19.95 -0.51
CA VAL A 93 16.15 20.85 0.65
C VAL A 93 17.58 20.69 1.18
N ARG A 94 18.10 19.45 1.23
CA ARG A 94 19.48 19.19 1.66
C ARG A 94 20.54 19.67 0.66
N ALA A 95 20.26 19.62 -0.65
CA ALA A 95 21.22 19.99 -1.70
C ALA A 95 21.24 21.49 -2.00
N GLY A 96 20.16 22.22 -1.68
CA GLY A 96 20.05 23.67 -1.88
C GLY A 96 20.41 24.53 -0.66
N GLY A 97 20.73 23.92 0.49
CA GLY A 97 21.23 24.59 1.69
C GLY A 97 22.70 24.30 1.92
#